data_AF-B7TW26-F1
#
_entry.id   AF-B7TW26-F1
#
_cell.length_a   1.000
_cell.length_b   1.000
_cell.length_c   1.000
_cell.angle_alpha   90.00
_cell.angle_beta   90.00
_cell.angle_gamma   90.00
#
_symmetry.space_group_name_H-M   'P 1'
#
loop_
_entity.id
_entity.type
_entity.pdbx_description
1 polymer ?
#
loop_
_entity_poly.entity_id
_entity_poly.type
_entity_poly.pdbx_seq_one_letter_code
_entity_poly.pdbx_strand_id
1 'polypeptide(L)'
;NPHLFNYMQQYFDMKTGGRDWISCQLEKSFRSTPEVLMLVDRLFNNFRAEISFNDNEIKHVPHRENDQGYIEIWPLLPKCKEEERQALQVPLACREGHIIADRLLAKRVAHKIHNWLHEGRILVAKDRHIEPKDIMILVRQRNVLVDYLISELKKTN
;
A
#
# COMPACT_ATOMS: atom_id res chain seq x y z
N ASN A 1 -19.48 6.93 -2.99
CA ASN A 1 -20.22 6.09 -2.04
C ASN A 1 -20.62 4.80 -2.76
N PRO A 2 -20.02 3.66 -2.40
CA PRO A 2 -20.23 2.39 -3.10
C PRO A 2 -21.69 1.91 -3.14
N HIS A 3 -22.50 2.19 -2.11
CA HIS A 3 -23.92 1.82 -2.10
C HIS A 3 -24.73 2.51 -3.20
N LEU A 4 -24.35 3.74 -3.59
CA LEU A 4 -24.98 4.44 -4.70
C LEU A 4 -24.71 3.73 -6.02
N PHE A 5 -23.56 3.07 -6.19
CA PHE A 5 -23.22 2.41 -7.44
C PHE A 5 -24.17 1.24 -7.74
N ASN A 6 -24.39 0.35 -6.77
CA ASN A 6 -25.33 -0.77 -6.92
C ASN A 6 -26.77 -0.30 -7.11
N TYR A 7 -27.18 0.73 -6.34
CA TYR A 7 -28.50 1.32 -6.51
C TYR A 7 -28.69 1.84 -7.93
N MET A 8 -27.68 2.52 -8.50
CA MET A 8 -27.75 3.02 -9.87
C MET A 8 -27.77 1.87 -10.89
N GLN A 9 -27.04 0.78 -10.68
CA GLN A 9 -27.13 -0.40 -11.55
C GLN A 9 -28.55 -0.99 -11.57
N GLN A 10 -29.15 -1.20 -10.39
CA GLN A 10 -30.53 -1.71 -10.27
C GLN A 10 -31.55 -0.73 -10.86
N TYR A 11 -31.36 0.57 -10.64
CA TYR A 11 -32.22 1.62 -11.18
C TYR A 11 -32.22 1.58 -12.72
N PHE A 12 -31.05 1.50 -13.33
CA PHE A 12 -30.94 1.48 -14.80
C PHE A 12 -31.42 0.16 -15.39
N ASP A 13 -31.16 -0.97 -14.75
CA ASP A 13 -31.70 -2.29 -15.13
C ASP A 13 -33.24 -2.31 -15.11
N MET A 14 -33.86 -1.70 -14.08
CA MET A 14 -35.31 -1.55 -14.04
C MET A 14 -35.84 -0.60 -15.13
N LYS A 15 -35.07 0.44 -15.48
CA LYS A 15 -35.45 1.41 -16.52
C LYS A 15 -35.29 0.89 -17.94
N THR A 16 -34.42 -0.08 -18.19
CA THR A 16 -34.26 -0.70 -19.53
C THR A 16 -35.42 -1.61 -19.91
N GLY A 17 -36.30 -1.97 -18.96
CA GLY A 17 -37.60 -2.60 -19.25
C GLY A 17 -37.49 -3.92 -19.99
N GLY A 18 -36.46 -4.73 -19.69
CA GLY A 18 -36.22 -6.03 -20.31
C GLY A 18 -35.43 -6.00 -21.62
N ARG A 19 -34.85 -4.85 -22.01
CA ARG A 19 -33.80 -4.82 -23.04
C ARG A 19 -32.48 -5.30 -22.45
N ASP A 20 -31.62 -5.91 -23.26
CA ASP A 20 -30.32 -6.47 -22.87
C ASP A 20 -29.45 -5.43 -22.14
N TRP A 21 -29.51 -5.43 -20.81
CA TRP A 21 -28.62 -4.67 -19.96
C TRP A 21 -27.31 -5.42 -19.82
N ILE A 22 -26.20 -4.79 -20.23
CA ILE A 22 -24.87 -5.38 -20.13
C ILE A 22 -24.13 -4.69 -19.00
N SER A 23 -24.01 -5.40 -17.87
CA SER A 23 -23.11 -4.98 -16.80
C SER A 23 -21.68 -5.36 -17.15
N CYS A 24 -20.89 -4.40 -17.62
CA CYS A 24 -19.46 -4.60 -17.91
C CYS A 24 -18.59 -4.25 -16.70
N GLN A 25 -17.69 -5.16 -16.34
CA GLN A 25 -16.61 -4.89 -15.39
C GLN A 25 -15.46 -4.16 -16.12
N LEU A 26 -15.02 -3.03 -15.58
CA LEU A 26 -13.86 -2.31 -16.09
C LEU A 26 -12.58 -2.94 -15.53
N GLU A 27 -12.09 -3.97 -16.21
CA GLU A 27 -10.88 -4.69 -15.78
C GLU A 27 -9.59 -3.91 -16.10
N LYS A 28 -9.62 -3.03 -17.11
CA LYS A 28 -8.41 -2.36 -17.60
C LYS A 28 -7.91 -1.28 -16.64
N SER A 29 -6.69 -1.45 -16.14
CA SER A 29 -6.00 -0.49 -15.28
C SER A 29 -4.94 0.30 -16.03
N PHE A 30 -5.06 1.63 -16.01
CA PHE A 30 -4.15 2.55 -16.70
C PHE A 30 -3.01 3.08 -15.81
N ARG A 31 -3.08 2.83 -14.50
CA ARG A 31 -2.25 3.55 -13.51
C ARG A 31 -1.07 2.74 -12.97
N SER A 32 -1.18 1.42 -12.95
CA SER A 32 -0.23 0.55 -12.26
C SER A 32 0.42 -0.47 -13.21
N THR A 33 1.59 -0.98 -12.81
CA THR A 33 2.31 -2.02 -13.55
C THR A 33 1.73 -3.41 -13.27
N PRO A 34 2.04 -4.43 -14.11
CA PRO A 34 1.51 -5.78 -13.95
C PRO A 34 1.79 -6.40 -12.58
N GLU A 35 2.98 -6.18 -11.99
CA GLU A 35 3.38 -6.80 -10.72
C GLU A 35 2.54 -6.29 -9.54
N VAL A 36 2.27 -4.98 -9.52
CA VAL A 36 1.41 -4.36 -8.51
C VAL A 36 -0.02 -4.90 -8.61
N LEU A 37 -0.56 -4.95 -9.83
CA LEU A 37 -1.91 -5.46 -10.06
C LEU A 37 -2.04 -6.93 -9.70
N MET A 38 -1.06 -7.76 -10.08
CA MET A 38 -1.04 -9.18 -9.75
C MET A 38 -1.00 -9.42 -8.23
N LEU A 39 -0.21 -8.64 -7.48
CA LEU A 39 -0.19 -8.74 -6.02
C LEU A 39 -1.55 -8.39 -5.41
N VAL A 40 -2.13 -7.27 -5.84
CA VAL A 40 -3.45 -6.80 -5.38
C VAL A 40 -4.51 -7.86 -5.66
N ASP A 41 -4.56 -8.37 -6.90
CA ASP A 41 -5.51 -9.42 -7.29
C ASP A 41 -5.33 -10.66 -6.42
N ARG A 42 -4.11 -11.19 -6.29
CA ARG A 42 -3.86 -12.40 -5.48
C ARG A 42 -4.25 -12.21 -4.02
N LEU A 43 -3.98 -11.05 -3.43
CA LEU A 43 -4.27 -10.80 -2.02
C LEU A 43 -5.78 -10.69 -1.80
N PHE A 44 -6.43 -9.85 -2.59
CA PHE A 44 -7.83 -9.48 -2.38
C PHE A 44 -8.83 -10.50 -2.90
N ASN A 45 -8.43 -11.38 -3.82
CA ASN A 45 -9.25 -12.53 -4.22
C ASN A 45 -9.50 -13.53 -3.06
N ASN A 46 -8.73 -13.48 -1.98
CA ASN A 46 -9.00 -14.29 -0.77
C ASN A 46 -10.01 -13.63 0.19
N PHE A 47 -10.35 -12.36 -0.05
CA PHE A 47 -11.20 -11.54 0.82
C PHE A 47 -12.35 -10.88 0.02
N ARG A 48 -12.79 -11.51 -1.08
CA ARG A 48 -13.75 -10.92 -2.04
C ARG A 48 -15.04 -10.48 -1.36
N ALA A 49 -15.56 -11.31 -0.47
CA ALA A 49 -16.80 -11.06 0.26
C ALA A 49 -16.71 -9.82 1.16
N GLU A 50 -15.52 -9.46 1.66
CA GLU A 50 -15.34 -8.29 2.54
C GLU A 50 -15.15 -6.97 1.79
N ILE A 51 -14.76 -7.01 0.51
CA ILE A 51 -14.37 -5.80 -0.25
C ILE A 51 -15.21 -5.53 -1.49
N SER A 52 -15.99 -6.51 -1.95
CA SER A 52 -16.83 -6.40 -3.14
C SER A 52 -18.29 -6.63 -2.78
N PHE A 53 -19.19 -5.92 -3.47
CA PHE A 53 -20.63 -6.12 -3.30
C PHE A 53 -21.12 -7.39 -3.97
N ASN A 54 -20.44 -7.76 -5.05
CA ASN A 54 -20.69 -8.97 -5.81
C ASN A 54 -19.42 -9.78 -5.63
N ASP A 55 -19.52 -11.02 -5.16
CA ASP A 55 -18.40 -11.94 -4.88
C ASP A 55 -17.67 -12.42 -6.16
N ASN A 56 -17.59 -11.53 -7.16
CA ASN A 56 -16.96 -11.72 -8.43
C ASN A 56 -15.44 -11.78 -8.27
N GLU A 57 -14.80 -12.48 -9.20
CA GLU A 57 -13.36 -12.48 -9.31
C GLU A 57 -12.82 -11.05 -9.57
N ILE A 58 -11.80 -10.67 -8.81
CA ILE A 58 -11.08 -9.42 -8.97
C ILE A 58 -9.93 -9.69 -9.94
N LYS A 59 -10.01 -9.09 -11.11
CA LYS A 59 -9.00 -9.23 -12.15
C LYS A 59 -8.74 -7.88 -12.79
N HIS A 60 -7.49 -7.44 -12.75
CA HIS A 60 -7.04 -6.24 -13.45
C HIS A 60 -6.22 -6.60 -14.68
N VAL A 61 -6.52 -5.93 -15.80
CA VAL A 61 -5.73 -6.00 -17.04
C VAL A 61 -4.84 -4.75 -17.12
N PRO A 62 -3.51 -4.87 -16.97
CA PRO A 62 -2.61 -3.72 -17.08
C PRO A 62 -2.67 -3.13 -18.49
N HIS A 63 -2.83 -1.80 -18.62
CA HIS A 63 -2.59 -1.12 -19.89
C HIS A 63 -1.09 -0.99 -20.19
N ARG A 64 -0.28 -0.89 -19.14
CA ARG A 64 1.18 -0.69 -19.19
C ARG A 64 1.89 -2.05 -19.15
N GLU A 65 1.55 -2.95 -20.07
CA GLU A 65 1.99 -4.36 -20.05
C GLU A 65 3.52 -4.52 -20.09
N ASN A 66 4.22 -3.58 -20.73
CA ASN A 66 5.67 -3.59 -20.88
C ASN A 66 6.41 -2.80 -19.80
N ASP A 67 5.70 -2.11 -18.91
CA ASP A 67 6.33 -1.35 -17.84
C ASP A 67 6.73 -2.28 -16.70
N GLN A 68 7.97 -2.14 -16.23
CA GLN A 68 8.46 -2.92 -15.11
C GLN A 68 8.07 -2.30 -13.78
N GLY A 69 7.54 -3.14 -12.90
CA GLY A 69 7.31 -2.83 -11.49
C GLY A 69 8.14 -3.72 -10.57
N TYR A 70 8.27 -3.29 -9.33
CA TYR A 70 8.96 -4.05 -8.30
C TYR A 70 8.26 -3.88 -6.96
N ILE A 71 8.09 -4.99 -6.25
CA ILE A 71 7.50 -5.04 -4.92
C ILE A 71 8.55 -5.61 -3.97
N GLU A 72 8.74 -4.95 -2.85
CA GLU A 72 9.63 -5.39 -1.77
C GLU A 72 8.83 -5.53 -0.48
N ILE A 73 8.94 -6.68 0.18
CA ILE A 73 8.42 -6.88 1.53
C ILE A 73 9.62 -6.89 2.47
N TRP A 74 9.63 -5.99 3.45
CA TRP A 74 10.70 -5.93 4.44
C TRP A 74 10.42 -6.88 5.60
N PRO A 75 11.43 -7.62 6.08
CA PRO A 75 11.27 -8.43 7.28
C PRO A 75 10.93 -7.55 8.48
N LEU A 76 10.15 -8.10 9.41
CA LEU A 76 9.83 -7.43 10.65
C LEU A 76 11.10 -7.11 11.43
N LEU A 77 11.18 -5.90 11.98
CA LEU A 77 12.25 -5.55 12.90
C LEU A 77 12.04 -6.31 14.22
N PRO A 78 13.14 -6.74 14.88
CA PRO A 78 13.04 -7.40 16.16
C PRO A 78 12.34 -6.49 17.16
N LYS A 79 11.20 -6.95 17.68
CA LYS A 79 10.58 -6.34 18.87
C LYS A 79 11.35 -6.81 20.09
N CYS A 80 11.50 -5.95 21.11
CA CYS A 80 11.91 -6.45 22.42
C CYS A 80 10.94 -7.57 22.80
N LYS A 81 11.47 -8.76 23.10
CA LYS A 81 10.66 -9.82 23.70
C LYS A 81 10.12 -9.25 25.01
N GLU A 82 8.80 -9.31 25.18
CA GLU A 82 8.21 -9.25 26.51
C GLU A 82 8.78 -10.44 27.27
N GLU A 83 9.82 -10.21 28.07
CA GLU A 83 10.09 -11.12 29.17
C GLU A 83 8.85 -11.05 30.05
N GLU A 84 8.15 -12.17 30.22
CA GLU A 84 7.13 -12.34 31.27
C GLU A 84 7.81 -12.11 32.62
N ARG A 85 8.03 -10.85 32.99
CA ARG A 85 8.50 -10.49 34.32
C ARG A 85 7.30 -10.51 35.23
N GLN A 86 7.42 -11.37 36.24
CA GLN A 86 6.48 -11.57 37.33
C GLN A 86 5.81 -10.26 37.74
N ALA A 87 4.48 -10.32 37.83
CA ALA A 87 3.57 -9.22 38.09
C ALA A 87 4.00 -8.37 39.31
N LEU A 88 4.75 -7.29 39.09
CA LEU A 88 4.75 -6.08 39.93
C LEU A 88 5.65 -4.93 39.41
N GLN A 89 5.92 -4.84 38.09
CA GLN A 89 6.56 -3.65 37.52
C GLN A 89 5.70 -3.05 36.40
N VAL A 90 5.45 -1.75 36.50
CA VAL A 90 4.67 -0.93 35.57
C VAL A 90 5.25 -1.03 34.15
N PRO A 91 4.43 -1.16 33.08
CA PRO A 91 4.89 -1.49 31.72
C PRO A 91 5.52 -0.30 30.98
N LEU A 92 6.65 0.21 31.48
CA LEU A 92 7.45 1.25 30.82
C LEU A 92 8.37 0.66 29.74
N ALA A 93 8.94 -0.53 29.97
CA ALA A 93 9.93 -1.15 29.09
C ALA A 93 9.38 -1.55 27.69
N CYS A 94 8.11 -1.97 27.59
CA CYS A 94 7.52 -2.33 26.28
C CYS A 94 7.31 -1.12 25.37
N ARG A 95 7.09 0.07 25.93
CA ARG A 95 6.98 1.31 25.14
C ARG A 95 8.34 1.67 24.53
N GLU A 96 9.43 1.50 25.28
CA GLU A 96 10.79 1.76 24.79
C GLU A 96 11.14 0.85 23.61
N GLY A 97 10.79 -0.44 23.67
CA GLY A 97 11.03 -1.39 22.57
C GLY A 97 10.32 -1.02 21.26
N HIS A 98 9.05 -0.58 21.33
CA HIS A 98 8.32 -0.10 20.16
C HIS A 98 8.89 1.20 19.60
N ILE A 99 9.29 2.14 20.47
CA ILE A 99 9.94 3.39 20.08
C ILE A 99 11.26 3.12 19.32
N ILE A 100 12.06 2.16 19.79
CA ILE A 100 13.31 1.76 19.14
C ILE A 100 13.03 1.17 17.74
N ALA A 101 12.04 0.28 17.63
CA ALA A 101 11.67 -0.33 16.36
C ALA A 101 11.17 0.69 15.33
N ASP A 102 10.30 1.62 15.74
CA ASP A 102 9.79 2.68 14.86
C ASP A 102 10.91 3.60 14.36
N ARG A 103 11.85 3.95 15.24
CA ARG A 103 13.00 4.79 14.87
C ARG A 103 13.96 4.05 13.93
N LEU A 104 14.21 2.76 14.16
CA LEU A 104 15.01 1.92 13.26
C LEU A 104 14.36 1.77 11.88
N LEU A 105 13.03 1.62 11.83
CA LEU A 105 12.28 1.58 10.58
C LEU A 105 12.41 2.90 9.83
N ALA A 106 12.21 4.03 10.51
CA ALA A 106 12.36 5.35 9.92
C ALA A 106 13.77 5.56 9.33
N LYS A 107 14.82 5.18 10.07
CA LYS A 107 16.21 5.26 9.59
C LYS A 107 16.44 4.37 8.36
N ARG A 108 15.90 3.15 8.34
CA ARG A 108 16.03 2.22 7.21
C ARG A 108 15.31 2.76 5.96
N VAL A 109 14.12 3.33 6.12
CA VAL A 109 13.37 3.98 5.04
C VAL A 109 14.15 5.18 4.49
N ALA A 110 14.62 6.06 5.37
CA ALA A 110 15.39 7.24 4.98
C ALA A 110 16.66 6.88 4.20
N HIS A 111 17.46 5.92 4.70
CA HIS A 111 18.65 5.45 3.98
C HIS A 111 18.33 4.84 2.61
N LYS A 112 17.27 4.03 2.50
CA LYS A 112 16.88 3.43 1.21
C LYS A 112 16.52 4.51 0.19
N ILE A 113 15.76 5.52 0.60
CA ILE A 113 15.38 6.66 -0.25
C ILE A 113 16.62 7.47 -0.62
N HIS A 114 17.49 7.78 0.34
CA HIS A 114 18.75 8.48 0.10
C HIS A 114 19.59 7.77 -0.96
N ASN A 115 19.77 6.45 -0.83
CA ASN A 115 20.53 5.66 -1.80
C ASN A 115 19.91 5.72 -3.20
N TRP A 116 18.59 5.63 -3.33
CA TRP A 116 17.92 5.75 -4.64
C TRP A 116 18.14 7.10 -5.30
N LEU A 117 18.12 8.18 -4.52
CA LEU A 117 18.34 9.54 -5.02
C LEU A 117 19.82 9.77 -5.35
N HIS A 118 20.73 9.34 -4.48
CA HIS A 118 22.18 9.53 -4.64
C HIS A 118 22.77 8.67 -5.78
N GLU A 119 22.35 7.42 -5.90
CA GLU A 119 22.78 6.53 -7.00
C GLU A 119 22.16 6.91 -8.35
N GLY A 120 21.23 7.88 -8.37
CA GLY A 120 20.54 8.27 -9.59
C GLY A 120 19.73 7.11 -10.17
N ARG A 121 18.98 6.40 -9.33
CA ARG A 121 18.14 5.29 -9.82
C ARG A 121 17.19 5.80 -10.92
N ILE A 122 17.12 5.11 -12.05
CA ILE A 122 16.27 5.49 -13.18
C ILE A 122 14.84 5.02 -12.92
N LEU A 123 13.89 5.94 -13.07
CA LEU A 123 12.47 5.64 -13.14
C LEU A 123 12.11 5.32 -14.60
N VAL A 124 12.15 4.04 -14.96
CA VAL A 124 11.95 3.53 -16.33
C VAL A 124 10.70 4.11 -16.98
N ALA A 125 9.60 4.20 -16.23
CA ALA A 125 8.31 4.75 -16.68
C ALA A 125 8.34 6.21 -17.16
N LYS A 126 9.35 7.00 -16.78
CA LYS A 126 9.51 8.41 -17.16
C LYS A 126 10.85 8.71 -17.83
N ASP A 127 11.69 7.69 -18.02
CA ASP A 127 13.05 7.79 -18.56
C ASP A 127 13.90 8.92 -17.95
N ARG A 128 13.88 9.00 -16.61
CA ARG A 128 14.68 9.98 -15.86
C ARG A 128 15.03 9.46 -14.47
N HIS A 129 15.99 10.10 -13.81
CA HIS A 129 16.29 9.82 -12.40
C HIS A 129 15.05 10.03 -11.51
N ILE A 130 14.93 9.21 -10.46
CA ILE A 130 13.91 9.37 -9.42
C ILE A 130 14.12 10.72 -8.73
N GLU A 131 13.04 11.46 -8.53
CA GLU A 131 13.03 12.71 -7.78
C GLU A 131 12.22 12.52 -6.49
N PRO A 132 12.44 13.35 -5.44
CA PRO A 132 11.66 13.25 -4.20
C PRO A 132 10.14 13.30 -4.41
N LYS A 133 9.65 14.01 -5.44
CA LYS A 133 8.23 14.10 -5.78
C LYS A 133 7.61 12.81 -6.32
N ASP A 134 8.43 11.82 -6.68
CA ASP A 134 7.95 10.50 -7.13
C ASP A 134 7.76 9.51 -5.97
N ILE A 135 8.10 9.90 -4.73
CA ILE A 135 8.08 9.02 -3.56
C ILE A 135 6.94 9.42 -2.63
N MET A 136 6.05 8.48 -2.32
CA MET A 136 4.96 8.65 -1.36
C MET A 136 5.04 7.58 -0.28
N ILE A 137 5.01 8.01 0.99
CA ILE A 137 5.01 7.11 2.15
C ILE A 137 3.61 7.12 2.75
N LEU A 138 2.93 5.97 2.69
CA LEU A 138 1.60 5.79 3.27
C LEU A 138 1.73 5.13 4.65
N VAL A 139 1.12 5.73 5.66
CA VAL A 139 1.05 5.20 7.03
C VAL A 139 -0.41 5.07 7.46
N ARG A 140 -0.72 4.05 8.28
CA ARG A 140 -2.08 3.79 8.75
C ARG A 140 -2.64 4.92 9.63
N GLN A 141 -1.80 5.46 10.51
CA GLN A 141 -2.15 6.50 11.46
C GLN A 141 -0.96 7.45 11.64
N ARG A 142 -1.26 8.74 11.88
CA ARG A 142 -0.24 9.74 12.20
C ARG A 142 0.17 9.58 13.66
N ASN A 143 1.24 8.84 13.89
CA ASN A 143 1.84 8.58 15.21
C ASN A 143 3.32 9.01 15.21
N VAL A 144 4.05 8.68 16.28
CA VAL A 144 5.46 9.04 16.49
C VAL A 144 6.38 8.57 15.34
N LEU A 145 6.04 7.48 14.65
CA LEU A 145 6.79 7.01 13.47
C LEU A 145 6.89 8.11 12.39
N VAL A 146 5.84 8.92 12.19
CA VAL A 146 5.85 10.02 11.21
C VAL A 146 6.87 11.08 11.60
N ASP A 147 6.96 11.41 12.88
CA ASP A 147 7.94 12.39 13.38
C ASP A 147 9.37 11.86 13.20
N TYR A 148 9.59 10.57 13.44
CA TYR A 148 10.87 9.91 13.17
C TYR A 148 11.20 9.87 11.68
N LEU A 149 10.24 9.56 10.81
CA LEU A 149 10.44 9.58 9.36
C LEU A 149 10.86 10.98 8.89
N ILE A 150 10.16 12.03 9.32
CA ILE A 150 10.51 13.41 8.97
C ILE A 150 11.92 13.76 9.49
N SER A 151 12.24 13.39 10.74
CA SER A 151 13.56 13.66 11.33
C SER A 151 14.69 12.96 10.59
N GLU A 152 14.55 11.67 10.30
CA GLU A 152 15.60 10.88 9.64
C GLU A 152 15.74 11.23 8.14
N LEU A 153 14.64 11.55 7.45
CA LEU A 153 14.69 12.08 6.07
C LEU A 153 15.41 13.43 6.01
N LYS A 154 15.19 14.33 6.98
CA LYS A 154 15.90 15.61 7.04
C LYS A 154 17.41 15.46 7.29
N LYS A 155 17.83 14.42 8.02
CA LYS A 155 19.26 14.15 8.30
C LYS A 155 20.01 13.54 7.12
N THR A 156 19.27 12.92 6.20
CA THR A 156 19.82 12.21 5.03
C THR A 156 19.66 13.00 3.74
N ASN A 157 19.17 14.25 3.83
CA ASN A 157 19.14 15.19 2.73
C ASN A 157 20.47 15.94 2.65
#